data_AF-A0A1B9K008-F1
#
_entry.id   AF-A0A1B9K008-F1
#
_cell.length_a   1.000
_cell.length_b   1.000
_cell.length_c   1.000
_cell.angle_alpha   90.00
_cell.angle_beta   90.00
_cell.angle_gamma   90.00
#
_symmetry.space_group_name_H-M   'P 1'
#
loop_
_entity.id
_entity.type
_entity.pdbx_description
1 polymer ?
#
loop_
_entity_poly.entity_id
_entity_poly.type
_entity_poly.pdbx_seq_one_letter_code
_entity_poly.pdbx_strand_id
1 'polypeptide(L)' 'MANGTWFHLLKTSKIREILNNPPLSNDPIRATKKQALACAEAIKNWQPTEFWFSSDPEKGKLMFIEFFEKCNGFSTF' A
#
# COMPACT_ATOMS: atom_id res chain seq x y z
N MET A 1 -3.63 -8.54 -7.04
CA MET A 1 -2.87 -7.32 -7.40
C MET A 1 -1.60 -7.74 -8.09
N ALA A 2 -1.15 -7.03 -9.13
CA ALA A 2 0.16 -7.30 -9.71
C ALA A 2 1.26 -6.90 -8.72
N ASN A 3 2.27 -7.75 -8.51
CA ASN A 3 3.37 -7.47 -7.58
C ASN A 3 4.08 -6.13 -7.89
N GLY A 4 4.10 -5.72 -9.17
CA GLY A 4 4.62 -4.43 -9.60
C GLY A 4 3.94 -3.22 -8.96
N THR A 5 2.60 -3.23 -8.84
CA THR A 5 1.83 -2.14 -8.21
C THR A 5 2.16 -2.03 -6.72
N TRP A 6 2.24 -3.18 -6.03
CA TRP A 6 2.56 -3.21 -4.60
C TRP A 6 3.98 -2.71 -4.32
N PHE A 7 4.97 -3.18 -5.08
CA PHE A 7 6.35 -2.72 -4.93
C PHE A 7 6.51 -1.25 -5.31
N HIS A 8 5.78 -0.78 -6.32
CA HIS A 8 5.80 0.64 -6.67
C HIS A 8 5.26 1.49 -5.52
N LEU A 9 4.16 1.06 -4.90
CA LEU A 9 3.59 1.74 -3.73
C LEU A 9 4.60 1.79 -2.57
N LEU A 10 5.24 0.67 -2.24
CA LEU A 10 6.29 0.61 -1.21
C LEU A 10 7.51 1.51 -1.54
N LYS A 11 7.86 1.68 -2.81
CA LYS A 11 9.00 2.53 -3.21
C LYS A 11 8.69 4.03 -3.19
N THR A 12 7.45 4.40 -3.49
CA THR A 12 7.09 5.79 -3.79
C THR A 12 6.30 6.48 -2.69
N SER A 13 5.93 5.75 -1.64
CA SER A 13 5.12 6.28 -0.56
C SER A 13 5.63 5.83 0.81
N LYS A 14 5.16 6.51 1.87
CA LYS A 14 5.62 6.29 3.25
C LYS A 14 5.16 4.97 3.87
N ILE A 15 4.33 4.19 3.18
CA ILE A 15 3.87 2.90 3.71
C ILE A 15 5.01 1.91 3.97
N ARG A 16 6.11 1.99 3.22
CA ARG A 16 7.27 1.13 3.49
C ARG A 16 7.85 1.39 4.88
N GLU A 17 7.97 2.64 5.29
CA GLU A 17 8.44 3.01 6.63
C GLU A 17 7.44 2.56 7.70
N ILE A 18 6.14 2.77 7.46
CA ILE A 18 5.05 2.35 8.38
C ILE A 18 5.04 0.83 8.62
N LEU A 19 5.42 0.06 7.61
CA LEU A 19 5.50 -1.39 7.64
C LEU A 19 6.86 -1.91 8.12
N ASN A 20 7.71 -1.06 8.72
CA ASN A 20 9.06 -1.37 9.19
C ASN A 20 10.04 -1.78 8.08
N ASN A 21 9.99 -1.10 6.94
CA ASN A 21 10.89 -1.29 5.80
C ASN A 21 11.00 -2.75 5.33
N PRO A 22 9.88 -3.40 4.97
CA PRO A 22 9.92 -4.77 4.49
C PRO A 22 10.78 -4.89 3.23
N PRO A 23 11.41 -6.05 3.00
CA PRO A 23 12.10 -6.32 1.75
C PRO A 23 11.11 -6.24 0.57
N LEU A 24 11.60 -5.82 -0.60
CA LEU A 24 10.83 -5.84 -1.85
C LEU A 24 10.86 -7.25 -2.45
N SER A 25 10.49 -8.24 -1.65
CA SER A 25 10.42 -9.65 -1.98
C SER A 25 8.97 -10.13 -1.82
N ASN A 26 8.70 -11.39 -2.16
CA ASN A 26 7.42 -12.04 -1.86
C ASN A 26 7.35 -12.49 -0.38
N ASP A 27 8.17 -11.93 0.51
CA ASP A 27 8.10 -12.24 1.92
C ASP A 27 6.79 -11.70 2.53
N PRO A 28 6.18 -12.45 3.46
CA PRO A 28 4.92 -12.03 4.02
C PRO A 28 5.08 -10.81 4.92
N ILE A 29 4.38 -9.73 4.57
CA ILE A 29 4.33 -8.52 5.39
C ILE A 29 3.14 -8.64 6.33
N ARG A 30 3.38 -8.56 7.64
CA ARG A 30 2.30 -8.52 8.64
C ARG A 30 2.10 -7.09 9.13
N ALA A 31 0.96 -6.51 8.78
CA ALA A 31 0.56 -5.20 9.26
C ALA A 31 -0.49 -5.34 10.36
N THR A 32 -0.27 -4.68 11.50
CA THR A 32 -1.30 -4.49 12.52
C THR A 32 -2.39 -3.53 12.03
N LYS A 33 -3.57 -3.54 12.68
CA LYS A 33 -4.63 -2.54 12.41
C LYS A 33 -4.11 -1.10 12.45
N LYS A 34 -3.26 -0.77 13.43
CA LYS A 34 -2.69 0.58 13.57
C LYS A 34 -1.81 0.94 12.38
N GLN A 35 -1.00 0.00 11.89
CA GLN A 35 -0.17 0.20 10.70
C GLN A 35 -1.03 0.33 9.45
N ALA A 36 -2.08 -0.50 9.30
CA ALA A 36 -3.01 -0.37 8.19
C ALA A 36 -3.67 1.01 8.14
N LEU A 37 -4.20 1.51 9.25
CA LEU A 37 -4.76 2.87 9.31
C LEU A 37 -3.72 3.95 8.97
N ALA A 38 -2.49 3.82 9.48
CA ALA A 38 -1.42 4.72 9.09
C ALA A 38 -1.09 4.63 7.59
N CYS A 39 -1.19 3.44 6.99
CA CYS A 39 -1.05 3.25 5.55
C CYS A 39 -2.14 3.98 4.77
N ALA A 40 -3.40 3.92 5.21
CA ALA A 40 -4.49 4.67 4.59
C ALA A 40 -4.20 6.18 4.57
N GLU A 41 -3.78 6.74 5.70
CA GLU A 41 -3.41 8.16 5.81
C GLU A 41 -2.22 8.53 4.93
N ALA A 42 -1.21 7.66 4.85
CA ALA A 42 -0.08 7.85 3.95
C ALA A 42 -0.51 7.86 2.49
N ILE A 43 -1.40 6.96 2.08
CA ILE A 43 -1.89 6.88 0.70
C ILE A 43 -2.80 8.07 0.37
N LYS A 44 -3.66 8.54 1.29
CA LYS A 44 -4.47 9.75 1.09
C LYS A 44 -3.62 10.95 0.66
N ASN A 45 -2.48 11.14 1.34
CA ASN A 45 -1.53 12.23 1.08
C ASN A 45 -0.53 11.94 -0.05
N TRP A 46 -0.48 10.71 -0.56
CA TRP A 46 0.41 10.31 -1.64
C TRP A 46 -0.20 10.64 -3.01
N GLN A 47 0.61 11.14 -3.95
CA GLN A 47 0.18 11.38 -5.32
C GLN A 47 0.50 10.18 -6.22
N PRO A 48 -0.49 9.63 -6.94
CA PRO A 48 -0.27 8.51 -7.83
C PRO A 48 0.54 8.93 -9.07
N THR A 49 1.48 8.09 -9.50
CA THR A 49 2.28 8.32 -10.71
C THR A 49 1.63 7.67 -11.93
N GLU A 50 1.69 8.26 -13.12
CA GLU A 50 0.93 7.88 -14.33
C GLU A 50 0.88 6.37 -14.71
N PHE A 51 1.83 5.54 -14.25
CA PHE A 51 1.93 4.10 -14.60
C PHE A 51 1.88 3.12 -13.43
N TRP A 52 1.51 3.55 -12.22
CA TRP A 52 1.55 2.66 -11.05
C TRP A 52 0.40 1.64 -11.00
N PHE A 53 -0.72 1.96 -11.63
CA PHE A 53 -1.95 1.17 -11.60
C PHE A 53 -2.51 0.99 -13.02
N SER A 54 -2.81 -0.24 -13.40
CA SER A 54 -3.03 -0.68 -14.79
C SER A 54 -4.23 -0.06 -15.52
N SER A 55 -5.15 0.61 -14.83
CA SER A 55 -6.40 1.12 -15.42
C SER A 55 -6.61 2.60 -15.14
N ASP A 56 -6.66 2.96 -13.87
CA ASP A 56 -6.92 4.32 -13.42
C ASP A 56 -6.14 4.56 -12.11
N PRO A 57 -5.13 5.45 -12.12
CA PRO A 57 -4.31 5.76 -10.95
C PRO A 57 -5.10 6.20 -9.73
N GLU A 58 -6.20 6.95 -9.90
CA GLU A 58 -7.01 7.44 -8.79
C GLU A 58 -7.91 6.33 -8.23
N LYS A 59 -8.49 5.48 -9.09
CA LYS A 59 -9.25 4.30 -8.62
C LYS A 59 -8.38 3.34 -7.84
N GLY A 60 -7.14 3.11 -8.30
CA GLY A 60 -6.18 2.30 -7.56
C GLY A 60 -5.93 2.86 -6.16
N LYS A 61 -5.74 4.17 -6.07
CA LYS A 61 -5.50 4.87 -4.80
C LYS A 61 -6.68 4.69 -3.84
N LEU A 62 -7.90 4.93 -4.31
CA LEU A 62 -9.11 4.74 -3.52
C LEU A 62 -9.27 3.30 -3.04
N MET A 63 -9.01 2.31 -3.91
CA MET A 63 -9.07 0.89 -3.55
C MET A 63 -8.10 0.55 -2.40
N PHE A 64 -6.87 1.08 -2.43
CA PHE A 64 -5.91 0.89 -1.35
C PHE A 64 -6.32 1.60 -0.06
N ILE A 65 -6.84 2.82 -0.14
CA ILE A 65 -7.35 3.55 1.04
C ILE A 65 -8.46 2.74 1.71
N GLU A 66 -9.48 2.32 0.94
CA GLU A 66 -10.59 1.53 1.48
C GLU A 66 -10.11 0.19 2.06
N PHE A 67 -9.17 -0.47 1.39
CA PHE A 67 -8.58 -1.71 1.90
C PHE A 67 -7.91 -1.49 3.26
N PHE A 68 -7.06 -0.47 3.37
CA PHE A 68 -6.34 -0.16 4.59
C PHE A 68 -7.24 0.32 5.73
N GLU A 69 -8.29 1.08 5.44
CA GLU A 69 -9.27 1.53 6.44
C GLU A 69 -10.17 0.41 6.94
N LYS A 70 -10.59 -0.51 6.06
CA LYS A 70 -11.50 -1.60 6.40
C LYS A 70 -10.79 -2.84 6.94
N CYS A 71 -9.50 -3.01 6.67
CA CYS A 71 -8.76 -4.17 7.18
C CYS A 71 -8.41 -4.00 8.67
N ASN A 72 -8.57 -5.07 9.45
CA ASN A 72 -8.18 -5.11 10.86
C ASN A 72 -6.68 -5.47 11.02
N GLY A 73 -5.86 -5.07 10.06
CA GLY A 73 -4.55 -5.64 9.76
C GLY A 73 -4.60 -6.52 8.50
N PHE A 74 -3.46 -6.65 7.81
CA PHE A 74 -3.34 -7.45 6.59
C PHE A 74 -2.06 -8.27 6.59
N SER A 75 -2.07 -9.35 5.81
CA SER A 75 -0.89 -10.14 5.50
C SER A 75 -0.78 -10.29 3.99
N THR A 76 0.39 -9.97 3.44
CA THR A 76 0.71 -10.31 2.05
C THR A 76 1.34 -11.72 2.03
N PHE A 77 1.04 -12.52 1.01
CA PHE A 77 1.63 -13.84 0.76
C PHE A 77 2.09 -13.91 -0.69
#